data_AF-A0A441BU60-F1
#
_entry.id   AF-A0A441BU60-F1
#
_cell.length_a   1.000
_cell.length_b   1.000
_cell.length_c   1.000
_cell.angle_alpha   90.00
_cell.angle_beta   90.00
_cell.angle_gamma   90.00
#
_symmetry.space_group_name_H-M   'P 1'
#
loop_
_entity.id
_entity.type
_entity.pdbx_description
1 polymer ?
#
loop_
_entity_poly.entity_id
_entity_poly.type
_entity_poly.pdbx_seq_one_letter_code
_entity_poly.pdbx_strand_id
1 'polypeptide(L)' 'KFTAKNLVFADGNPNAAVMLVGEAPGRDEDLEGLPFVGRSGRLLDQMLAAIGLDRTSAYIANVIPWRPPGNRTPTPHET' A
#
# COMPACT_ATOMS: atom_id res chain seq x y z
N LYS A 1 -1.23 23.18 0.18
CA LYS A 1 -2.32 22.49 0.92
C LYS A 1 -1.83 21.10 1.24
N PHE A 2 -1.77 20.71 2.52
CA PHE A 2 -1.42 19.34 2.93
C PHE A 2 -2.48 18.38 2.38
N THR A 3 -2.07 17.44 1.53
CA THR A 3 -3.00 16.57 0.78
C THR A 3 -3.12 15.17 1.37
N ALA A 4 -2.11 14.72 2.13
CA ALA A 4 -2.15 13.46 2.84
C ALA A 4 -2.88 13.62 4.17
N LYS A 5 -3.72 12.65 4.51
CA LYS A 5 -4.56 12.63 5.71
C LYS A 5 -4.11 11.59 6.71
N ASN A 6 -3.78 10.39 6.26
CA ASN A 6 -3.44 9.28 7.14
C ASN A 6 -2.07 8.71 6.79
N LEU A 7 -1.37 8.26 7.83
CA LEU A 7 -0.16 7.43 7.66
C LEU A 7 -0.60 6.06 7.17
N VAL A 8 -0.03 5.61 6.06
CA VAL A 8 -0.29 4.28 5.48
C VAL A 8 0.98 3.46 5.65
N PHE A 9 1.17 2.93 6.85
CA PHE A 9 2.43 2.30 7.24
C PHE A 9 2.55 0.88 6.67
N ALA A 10 1.66 -0.02 7.09
CA ALA A 10 1.65 -1.40 6.65
C ALA A 10 0.31 -2.09 6.95
N ASP A 11 0.13 -3.28 6.38
CA ASP A 11 -0.94 -4.25 6.67
C ASP A 11 -0.40 -5.68 6.55
N GLY A 12 -1.19 -6.65 7.01
CA GLY A 12 -0.88 -8.07 6.93
C GLY A 12 -0.06 -8.58 8.13
N ASN A 13 0.77 -9.59 7.90
CA ASN A 13 1.46 -10.34 8.96
C ASN A 13 2.95 -9.94 9.08
N PRO A 14 3.39 -9.38 10.22
CA PRO A 14 4.79 -9.01 10.46
C PRO A 14 5.79 -10.17 10.39
N ASN A 15 5.32 -11.40 10.52
CA ASN A 15 6.14 -12.62 10.44
C ASN A 15 5.98 -13.35 9.09
N ALA A 16 5.36 -12.72 8.09
CA ALA A 16 5.19 -13.31 6.78
C ALA A 16 6.53 -13.59 6.09
N ALA A 17 6.60 -14.69 5.34
CA ALA A 17 7.77 -15.02 4.51
C ALA A 17 7.84 -14.17 3.23
N VAL A 18 6.72 -13.54 2.84
CA VAL A 18 6.60 -12.70 1.64
C VAL A 18 6.25 -11.29 2.05
N MET A 19 6.99 -10.33 1.50
CA MET A 19 6.71 -8.89 1.63
C MET A 19 6.39 -8.30 0.25
N LEU A 20 5.33 -7.50 0.21
CA LEU A 20 4.88 -6.75 -0.96
C LEU A 20 5.12 -5.28 -0.71
N VAL A 21 5.87 -4.63 -1.61
CA VAL A 21 6.24 -3.22 -1.49
C VAL A 21 5.76 -2.45 -2.71
N GLY A 22 4.82 -1.52 -2.49
CA GLY A 22 4.35 -0.57 -3.51
C GLY A 22 5.11 0.75 -3.50
N GLU A 23 4.79 1.66 -4.42
CA GLU A 23 5.44 2.97 -4.55
C GLU A 23 4.98 3.93 -3.44
N ALA A 24 3.69 4.32 -3.48
CA ALA A 24 3.09 5.23 -2.52
C ALA A 24 1.57 5.04 -2.45
N PRO A 25 0.92 5.49 -1.35
CA PRO A 25 -0.53 5.43 -1.19
C PRO A 25 -1.28 6.24 -2.24
N GLY A 26 -2.38 5.67 -2.73
CA GLY A 26 -3.37 6.38 -3.52
C GLY A 26 -4.38 7.11 -2.64
N ARG A 27 -5.46 7.60 -3.27
CA ARG A 27 -6.51 8.35 -2.58
C ARG A 27 -7.27 7.50 -1.55
N ASP A 28 -7.60 6.27 -1.91
CA ASP A 28 -8.42 5.41 -1.06
C ASP A 28 -7.58 4.94 0.14
N GLU A 29 -6.31 4.61 -0.09
CA GLU A 29 -5.34 4.27 0.95
C GLU A 29 -5.13 5.41 1.94
N ASP A 30 -4.97 6.64 1.44
CA ASP A 30 -4.84 7.83 2.29
C ASP A 30 -6.10 8.15 3.09
N LEU A 31 -7.29 7.74 2.62
CA LEU A 31 -8.54 7.93 3.35
C LEU A 31 -8.72 6.88 4.45
N GLU A 32 -8.32 5.63 4.20
CA GLU A 32 -8.51 4.51 5.11
C GLU A 32 -7.33 4.26 6.06
N GLY A 33 -6.13 4.77 5.72
CA GLY A 33 -4.91 4.51 6.49
C GLY A 33 -4.32 3.11 6.25
N LEU A 34 -4.77 2.42 5.20
CA LEU A 34 -4.38 1.04 4.88
C LEU A 34 -3.79 0.94 3.47
N PRO A 35 -2.72 0.16 3.27
CA PRO A 35 -2.08 0.00 1.97
C PRO A 35 -2.95 -0.87 1.04
N PHE A 36 -2.95 -0.52 -0.24
CA PHE A 36 -3.63 -1.28 -1.29
C PHE A 36 -5.11 -1.54 -0.99
N VAL A 37 -5.93 -0.56 -0.63
CA VAL A 37 -7.40 -0.75 -0.47
C VAL A 37 -8.20 -0.33 -1.72
N GLY A 38 -7.58 0.42 -2.62
CA GLY A 38 -8.16 0.86 -3.87
C GLY A 38 -8.28 -0.24 -4.94
N ARG A 39 -8.48 0.17 -6.20
CA ARG A 39 -8.66 -0.77 -7.33
C ARG A 39 -7.47 -1.72 -7.51
N SER A 40 -6.25 -1.18 -7.48
CA SER A 40 -5.03 -1.97 -7.62
C SER A 40 -4.86 -2.97 -6.48
N GLY A 41 -5.32 -2.61 -5.29
CA GLY A 41 -5.33 -3.48 -4.13
C GLY A 41 -6.28 -4.66 -4.23
N ARG A 42 -7.48 -4.45 -4.77
CA ARG A 42 -8.41 -5.55 -5.07
C ARG A 42 -7.84 -6.51 -6.11
N LEU A 43 -7.10 -6.00 -7.09
CA LEU A 43 -6.39 -6.85 -8.04
C LEU A 43 -5.27 -7.65 -7.36
N LEU A 44 -4.51 -7.02 -6.45
CA LEU A 44 -3.50 -7.71 -5.65
C LEU A 44 -4.13 -8.85 -4.82
N ASP A 45 -5.28 -8.62 -4.21
CA ASP A 45 -6.00 -9.65 -3.45
C ASP A 45 -6.40 -10.84 -4.34
N GLN A 46 -6.86 -10.57 -5.57
CA GLN A 46 -7.17 -11.62 -6.55
C GLN A 46 -5.92 -12.40 -6.98
N MET A 47 -4.78 -11.72 -7.14
CA MET A 47 -3.51 -12.35 -7.49
C MET A 47 -2.99 -13.25 -6.37
N LEU A 48 -3.08 -12.79 -5.11
CA LEU A 48 -2.75 -13.60 -3.93
C LEU A 48 -3.66 -14.83 -3.84
N ALA A 49 -4.97 -14.63 -3.98
CA ALA A 49 -5.95 -15.72 -3.93
C ALA A 49 -5.69 -16.78 -5.02
N ALA A 50 -5.27 -16.36 -6.22
CA ALA A 50 -4.95 -17.27 -7.32
C ALA A 50 -3.78 -18.22 -7.02
N ILE A 51 -2.89 -17.85 -6.07
CA ILE A 51 -1.77 -18.69 -5.62
C ILE A 51 -2.01 -19.30 -4.23
N GLY A 52 -3.25 -19.27 -3.73
CA GLY A 52 -3.63 -19.84 -2.43
C GLY A 52 -3.15 -19.02 -1.22
N LEU A 53 -2.85 -17.74 -1.42
CA LEU A 53 -2.43 -16.80 -0.40
C LEU A 53 -3.51 -15.74 -0.15
N ASP A 54 -3.38 -15.04 0.97
CA ASP A 54 -4.19 -13.87 1.31
C ASP A 54 -3.35 -12.77 2.00
N ARG A 55 -3.98 -11.66 2.38
CA ARG A 55 -3.28 -10.57 3.07
C ARG A 55 -2.66 -10.97 4.41
N THR A 56 -3.21 -11.97 5.10
CA THR A 56 -2.66 -12.46 6.37
C THR A 56 -1.41 -13.33 6.17
N SER A 57 -1.14 -13.74 4.94
CA SER A 57 0.05 -14.50 4.56
C SER A 57 1.22 -13.64 4.06
N ALA A 58 1.03 -12.32 3.91
CA ALA A 58 2.03 -11.38 3.41
C ALA A 58 2.18 -10.18 4.35
N TYR A 59 3.34 -9.51 4.30
CA TYR A 59 3.50 -8.16 4.84
C TYR A 59 3.39 -7.15 3.71
N ILE A 60 2.53 -6.15 3.84
CA ILE A 60 2.18 -5.23 2.74
C ILE A 60 2.52 -3.81 3.17
N ALA A 61 3.36 -3.13 2.40
CA ALA A 61 3.76 -1.75 2.68
C ALA A 61 4.04 -0.97 1.37
N ASN A 62 4.36 0.31 1.51
CA ASN A 62 4.87 1.15 0.42
C ASN A 62 6.26 1.68 0.77
N VAL A 63 7.06 2.02 -0.25
CA VAL A 63 8.36 2.70 -0.08
C VAL A 63 8.16 4.00 0.71
N ILE A 64 7.08 4.73 0.40
CA ILE A 64 6.71 5.96 1.10
C ILE A 64 5.35 5.75 1.76
N PRO A 65 5.17 6.00 3.07
CA PRO A 65 3.92 5.72 3.76
C PRO A 65 2.91 6.88 3.69
N TRP A 66 3.14 7.86 2.80
CA TRP A 66 2.31 9.06 2.64
C TRP A 66 1.97 9.31 1.18
N ARG A 67 0.72 9.67 0.93
CA ARG A 67 0.21 9.99 -0.40
C ARG A 67 0.87 11.27 -0.95
N PRO A 68 1.54 11.21 -2.12
CA PRO A 68 2.09 12.40 -2.76
C PRO A 68 0.99 13.38 -3.19
N PRO A 69 1.26 14.71 -3.17
CA PRO A 69 0.30 15.70 -3.63
C PRO A 69 -0.19 15.43 -5.05
N GLY A 70 -1.52 15.33 -5.21
CA GLY A 70 -2.12 15.08 -6.51
C GLY A 70 -1.89 13.68 -7.09
N ASN A 71 -1.47 12.69 -6.29
CA ASN A 71 -1.04 11.36 -6.77
C ASN A 71 0.11 11.43 -7.79
N ARG A 72 0.97 12.44 -7.68
CA ARG A 72 2.20 12.46 -8.49
C ARG A 72 3.10 11.29 -8.09
N THR A 73 3.95 10.85 -9.02
CA THR A 73 5.07 9.98 -8.69
C THR A 73 5.97 10.67 -7.65
N PRO A 74 6.44 9.96 -6.62
CA PRO A 74 7.46 10.45 -5.71
C PRO A 74 8.72 10.90 -6.43
N THR A 75 9.41 11.88 -5.85
CA THR A 75 10.72 12.31 -6.33
C THR A 75 11.81 11.36 -5.81
N PRO A 76 12.99 11.34 -6.43
CA PRO A 76 14.12 10.53 -5.95
C PRO A 76 14.62 10.88 -4.54
N HIS A 77 14.26 12.04 -4.00
CA HIS A 77 14.57 12.41 -2.61
C HIS A 77 13.54 11.89 -1.60
N GLU A 78 12.37 11.48 -2.07
CA GLU A 78 11.29 10.97 -1.23
C GLU A 78 11.30 9.43 -1.14
N THR A 79 11.89 8.75 -2.13
CA THR A 79 12.11 7.29 -2.19
C THR A 79 13.49 6.91 -1.69
#